data_AF-A0A6N1MGE0-F1
#
_entry.id   AF-A0A6N1MGE0-F1
#
_cell.length_a   1.000
_cell.length_b   1.000
_cell.length_c   1.000
_cell.angle_alpha   90.00
_cell.angle_beta   90.00
_cell.angle_gamma   90.00
#
_symmetry.space_group_name_H-M   'P 1'
#
loop_
_entity.id
_entity.type
_entity.pdbx_description
1 polymer ?
#
loop_
_entity_poly.entity_id
_entity_poly.type
_entity_poly.pdbx_seq_one_letter_code
_entity_poly.pdbx_strand_id
1 'polypeptide(L)'
;MLLSIREYGVIEDNGTEHACVKELDHICVPTSVFDYLCELSSQTKKNGTAIFELEGRRKIKVDNYVGIIQTPCGHTIEILPKHVEIHEQDKREIVLANERQLLRKMLRALWKLPSPREAGSASLDKLDLPLSEWIMSRFLEACNLLLQRGVRSEYQCVAEQSAYLKGRLNIQRYLTQPVTEQHRFPIEHDIFSLNTAPNRLIKTALEKICKLTKNTDNWRLANEIRLKLSEVPTSRLPRLDFPQWKSGRLYAQYEPIKVWCEIVLGEQTPSALHGEWHGMSLLFPMEKLFEAYVLSKLEEQYSEHYQIQRQKSNKYLCHHNGKDRFNLRPDIYFKAKKDTHSNMILDTKWKLLDQNSEDQRYGISDGDMQQMFAYSYMYLEHDGPIVLIYPKSSKFNKALPEFQLNKHERDQGKNPNIWVLPFDLDKDKLIGFDMIMNQDIGDS
;
A
#
# COMPACT_ATOMS: atom_id res chain seq x y z
N MET A 1 -3.93 22.21 8.89
CA MET A 1 -5.26 21.64 9.21
C MET A 1 -5.41 20.23 8.61
N LEU A 2 -6.34 19.38 9.08
CA LEU A 2 -6.68 18.10 8.42
C LEU A 2 -8.00 18.28 7.65
N LEU A 3 -8.05 17.79 6.42
CA LEU A 3 -9.24 17.77 5.57
C LEU A 3 -9.43 16.36 5.02
N SER A 4 -10.61 15.79 5.19
CA SER A 4 -10.93 14.47 4.64
C SER A 4 -11.95 14.60 3.51
N ILE A 5 -11.67 13.93 2.39
CA ILE A 5 -12.51 13.83 1.20
C ILE A 5 -12.50 12.37 0.71
N ARG A 6 -13.45 11.96 -0.11
CA ARG A 6 -13.41 10.67 -0.80
C ARG A 6 -12.84 10.80 -2.22
N GLU A 7 -12.38 9.69 -2.79
CA GLU A 7 -12.06 9.61 -4.23
C GLU A 7 -13.24 10.10 -5.09
N TYR A 8 -12.94 10.65 -6.27
CA TYR A 8 -13.90 11.34 -7.14
C TYR A 8 -14.54 12.61 -6.54
N GLY A 9 -14.13 13.04 -5.35
CA GLY A 9 -14.53 14.30 -4.76
C GLY A 9 -13.86 15.52 -5.42
N VAL A 10 -14.39 16.71 -5.13
CA VAL A 10 -13.95 18.00 -5.67
C VAL A 10 -13.21 18.82 -4.62
N ILE A 11 -12.07 19.39 -5.00
CA ILE A 11 -11.29 20.34 -4.21
C ILE A 11 -11.32 21.69 -4.94
N GLU A 12 -11.86 22.71 -4.27
CA GLU A 12 -12.00 24.06 -4.83
C GLU A 12 -11.05 25.06 -4.16
N ASP A 13 -10.41 25.92 -4.96
CA ASP A 13 -9.68 27.09 -4.48
C ASP A 13 -10.66 28.17 -4.06
N ASN A 14 -10.70 28.48 -2.76
CA ASN A 14 -11.59 29.50 -2.22
C ASN A 14 -10.98 30.91 -2.20
N GLY A 15 -9.72 31.07 -2.61
CA GLY A 15 -9.04 32.37 -2.61
C GLY A 15 -8.83 33.01 -1.23
N THR A 16 -9.12 32.30 -0.14
CA THR A 16 -8.94 32.76 1.24
C THR A 16 -7.85 31.96 1.95
N GLU A 17 -7.39 32.42 3.11
CA GLU A 17 -6.40 31.67 3.91
C GLU A 17 -6.98 30.45 4.66
N HIS A 18 -8.30 30.29 4.68
CA HIS A 18 -8.96 29.28 5.52
C HIS A 18 -9.49 28.13 4.68
N ALA A 19 -9.11 26.90 5.01
CA ALA A 19 -9.77 25.74 4.46
C ALA A 19 -11.15 25.54 5.11
N CYS A 20 -12.12 25.07 4.34
CA CYS A 20 -13.43 24.71 4.86
C CYS A 20 -13.97 23.48 4.13
N VAL A 21 -14.97 22.82 4.72
CA VAL A 21 -15.67 21.73 4.06
C VAL A 21 -17.06 22.19 3.69
N LYS A 22 -17.43 22.04 2.41
CA LYS A 22 -18.76 22.35 1.91
C LYS A 22 -19.69 21.14 2.07
N GLU A 23 -19.28 20.00 1.52
CA GLU A 23 -20.04 18.75 1.51
C GLU A 23 -19.09 17.57 1.75
N LEU A 24 -19.62 16.34 1.81
CA LEU A 24 -18.79 15.15 2.04
C LEU A 24 -17.70 14.98 0.96
N ASP A 25 -18.09 15.11 -0.31
CA ASP A 25 -17.23 14.94 -1.47
C ASP A 25 -16.75 16.30 -2.02
N HIS A 26 -16.85 17.39 -1.25
CA HIS A 26 -16.46 18.73 -1.70
C HIS A 26 -15.80 19.55 -0.58
N ILE A 27 -14.50 19.81 -0.73
CA ILE A 27 -13.72 20.64 0.20
C ILE A 27 -13.21 21.90 -0.49
N CYS A 28 -12.94 22.93 0.30
CA CYS A 28 -12.27 24.14 -0.13
C CYS A 28 -10.92 24.30 0.56
N VAL A 29 -9.93 24.71 -0.21
CA VAL A 29 -8.55 24.89 0.27
C VAL A 29 -8.02 26.28 -0.09
N PRO A 30 -7.05 26.79 0.67
CA PRO A 30 -6.34 28.02 0.31
C PRO A 30 -5.61 27.88 -1.03
N THR A 31 -5.40 29.00 -1.73
CA THR A 31 -4.73 29.02 -3.04
C THR A 31 -3.34 28.36 -2.99
N SER A 32 -2.57 28.58 -1.93
CA SER A 32 -1.26 27.92 -1.77
C SER A 32 -1.32 26.39 -1.66
N VAL A 33 -2.39 25.85 -1.10
CA VAL A 33 -2.65 24.40 -1.06
C VAL A 33 -3.10 23.93 -2.43
N PHE A 34 -4.02 24.65 -3.08
CA PHE A 34 -4.52 24.31 -4.42
C PHE A 34 -3.39 24.26 -5.46
N ASP A 35 -2.55 25.29 -5.49
CA ASP A 35 -1.42 25.40 -6.42
C ASP A 35 -0.44 24.23 -6.23
N TYR A 36 -0.15 23.87 -4.98
CA TYR A 36 0.68 22.72 -4.66
C TYR A 36 0.08 21.39 -5.16
N LEU A 37 -1.23 21.19 -5.03
CA LEU A 37 -1.90 19.99 -5.56
C LEU A 37 -1.87 19.94 -7.09
N CYS A 38 -2.02 21.09 -7.75
CA CYS A 38 -1.90 21.21 -9.20
C CYS A 38 -0.47 20.91 -9.68
N GLU A 39 0.55 21.41 -8.97
CA GLU A 39 1.95 21.11 -9.24
C GLU A 39 2.24 19.61 -9.07
N LEU A 40 1.76 19.02 -7.96
CA LEU A 40 1.89 17.59 -7.69
C LEU A 40 1.27 16.75 -8.82
N SER A 41 0.05 17.07 -9.26
CA SER A 41 -0.62 16.39 -10.39
C SER A 41 0.18 16.52 -11.69
N SER A 42 0.76 17.69 -11.93
CA SER A 42 1.53 17.96 -13.15
C SER A 42 2.83 17.17 -13.20
N GLN A 43 3.48 16.96 -12.04
CA GLN A 43 4.68 16.13 -11.94
C GLN A 43 4.35 14.65 -12.17
N THR A 44 3.28 14.12 -11.57
CA THR A 44 2.91 12.71 -11.74
C THR A 44 2.36 12.39 -13.13
N LYS A 45 1.67 13.33 -13.80
CA LYS A 45 1.20 13.15 -15.18
C LYS A 45 2.35 12.92 -16.16
N LYS A 46 3.51 13.54 -15.96
CA LYS A 46 4.71 13.29 -16.78
C LYS A 46 5.19 11.85 -16.69
N ASN A 47 4.88 11.18 -15.57
CA ASN A 47 5.22 9.79 -15.29
C ASN A 47 4.02 8.84 -15.53
N GLY A 48 2.97 9.33 -16.21
CA GLY A 48 1.87 8.52 -16.72
C GLY A 48 0.68 8.36 -15.76
N THR A 49 0.59 9.14 -14.68
CA THR A 49 -0.45 8.97 -13.66
C THR A 49 -1.04 10.30 -13.19
N ALA A 50 -2.33 10.51 -13.42
CA ALA A 50 -3.04 11.68 -12.90
C ALA A 50 -3.65 11.35 -11.53
N ILE A 51 -3.28 12.10 -10.48
CA ILE A 51 -3.94 12.02 -9.17
C ILE A 51 -5.20 12.90 -9.16
N PHE A 52 -5.13 14.01 -9.92
CA PHE A 52 -6.19 15.00 -10.00
C PHE A 52 -6.48 15.36 -11.46
N GLU A 53 -7.76 15.51 -11.76
CA GLU A 53 -8.28 16.08 -13.00
C GLU A 53 -8.64 17.55 -12.78
N LEU A 54 -8.26 18.42 -13.72
CA LEU A 54 -8.62 19.83 -13.66
C LEU A 54 -10.07 20.00 -14.12
N GLU A 55 -10.93 20.54 -13.26
CA GLU A 55 -12.34 20.80 -13.55
C GLU A 55 -12.60 22.31 -13.59
N GLY A 56 -12.12 22.95 -14.66
CA GLY A 56 -12.14 24.41 -14.78
C GLY A 56 -10.94 25.09 -14.10
N ARG A 57 -11.07 26.37 -13.76
CA ARG A 57 -9.92 27.21 -13.35
C ARG A 57 -9.55 27.13 -11.87
N ARG A 58 -10.49 26.77 -11.01
CA ARG A 58 -10.33 26.81 -9.54
C ARG A 58 -10.85 25.55 -8.86
N LYS A 59 -11.00 24.47 -9.62
CA LYS A 59 -11.44 23.17 -9.07
C LYS A 59 -10.61 22.06 -9.66
N ILE A 60 -10.30 21.08 -8.83
CA ILE A 60 -9.72 19.81 -9.22
C ILE A 60 -10.59 18.69 -8.68
N LYS A 61 -10.74 17.63 -9.45
CA LYS A 61 -11.41 16.40 -9.05
C LYS A 61 -10.36 15.36 -8.71
N VAL A 62 -10.53 14.69 -7.58
CA VAL A 62 -9.68 13.57 -7.16
C VAL A 62 -9.99 12.37 -8.05
N ASP A 63 -8.98 11.68 -8.55
CA ASP A 63 -9.17 10.44 -9.31
C ASP A 63 -9.26 9.22 -8.37
N ASN A 64 -9.03 8.00 -8.87
CA ASN A 64 -9.08 6.72 -8.15
C ASN A 64 -7.93 6.50 -7.14
N TYR A 65 -7.45 7.56 -6.48
CA TYR A 65 -6.38 7.50 -5.47
C TYR A 65 -6.93 7.67 -4.06
N VAL A 66 -6.37 6.93 -3.11
CA VAL A 66 -6.67 7.05 -1.67
C VAL A 66 -5.39 7.20 -0.86
N GLY A 67 -5.48 7.80 0.33
CA GLY A 67 -4.37 7.95 1.27
C GLY A 67 -4.26 9.35 1.86
N ILE A 68 -3.03 9.88 1.96
CA ILE A 68 -2.77 11.19 2.55
C ILE A 68 -1.85 12.03 1.67
N ILE A 69 -2.09 13.34 1.63
CA ILE A 69 -1.22 14.33 1.01
C ILE A 69 -0.88 15.36 2.06
N GLN A 70 0.41 15.58 2.28
CA GLN A 70 0.87 16.62 3.19
C GLN A 70 1.45 17.79 2.40
N THR A 71 0.97 18.99 2.68
CA THR A 71 1.45 20.20 2.04
C THR A 71 2.56 20.88 2.85
N PRO A 72 3.45 21.66 2.21
CA PRO A 72 4.50 22.41 2.90
C PRO A 72 3.97 23.39 3.95
N CYS A 73 2.75 23.91 3.76
CA CYS A 73 2.09 24.83 4.70
C CYS A 73 1.37 24.11 5.87
N GLY A 74 1.60 22.81 6.08
CA GLY A 74 1.09 22.08 7.25
C GLY A 74 -0.38 21.63 7.14
N HIS A 75 -0.95 21.67 5.93
CA HIS A 75 -2.23 21.03 5.64
C HIS A 75 -2.02 19.54 5.32
N THR A 76 -2.99 18.73 5.73
CA THR A 76 -3.05 17.32 5.42
C THR A 76 -4.40 17.06 4.77
N ILE A 77 -4.38 16.52 3.56
CA ILE A 77 -5.57 16.07 2.85
C ILE A 77 -5.59 14.55 2.94
N GLU A 78 -6.62 14.01 3.55
CA GLU A 78 -6.88 12.57 3.62
C GLU A 78 -7.93 12.23 2.57
N ILE A 79 -7.60 11.30 1.68
CA ILE A 79 -8.46 10.84 0.62
C ILE A 79 -8.89 9.41 0.95
N LEU A 80 -10.20 9.20 1.07
CA LEU A 80 -10.79 7.94 1.52
C LEU A 80 -11.50 7.20 0.36
N PRO A 81 -11.63 5.87 0.42
CA PRO A 81 -12.36 5.11 -0.58
C PRO A 81 -13.84 5.54 -0.67
N LYS A 82 -14.47 5.25 -1.82
CA LYS A 82 -15.89 5.46 -2.05
C LYS A 82 -16.55 4.12 -2.40
N HIS A 83 -16.80 3.30 -1.37
CA HIS A 83 -17.38 1.96 -1.55
C HIS A 83 -18.83 1.83 -1.09
N VAL A 84 -19.38 2.86 -0.44
CA VAL A 84 -20.77 2.87 0.06
C VAL A 84 -21.56 4.05 -0.51
N GLU A 85 -22.79 3.76 -0.92
CA GLU A 85 -23.79 4.78 -1.24
C GLU A 85 -24.32 5.42 0.04
N ILE A 86 -24.46 6.74 0.04
CA ILE A 86 -24.88 7.48 1.22
C ILE A 86 -26.37 7.68 1.17
N HIS A 87 -27.02 7.45 2.31
CA HIS A 87 -28.41 7.78 2.54
C HIS A 87 -28.52 9.13 3.24
N GLU A 88 -29.63 9.85 3.06
CA GLU A 88 -29.84 11.20 3.63
C GLU A 88 -29.68 11.28 5.16
N GLN A 89 -29.79 10.15 5.86
CA GLN A 89 -29.67 10.05 7.31
C GLN A 89 -28.24 9.81 7.81
N ASP A 90 -27.30 9.52 6.92
CA ASP A 90 -25.94 9.17 7.30
C ASP A 90 -25.18 10.42 7.75
N LYS A 91 -24.67 10.37 8.99
CA LYS A 91 -23.78 11.42 9.48
C LYS A 91 -22.43 11.29 8.79
N ARG A 92 -21.99 12.38 8.17
CA ARG A 92 -20.69 12.52 7.49
C ARG A 92 -19.52 11.94 8.30
N GLU A 93 -19.44 12.24 9.59
CA GLU A 93 -18.36 11.76 10.47
C GLU A 93 -18.32 10.22 10.55
N ILE A 94 -19.49 9.58 10.64
CA ILE A 94 -19.61 8.12 10.70
C ILE A 94 -19.18 7.50 9.37
N VAL A 95 -19.60 8.08 8.24
CA VAL A 95 -19.20 7.61 6.91
C VAL A 95 -17.68 7.68 6.75
N LEU A 96 -17.08 8.83 7.05
CA LEU A 96 -15.62 8.99 6.94
C LEU A 96 -14.85 8.06 7.89
N ALA A 97 -15.35 7.84 9.11
CA ALA A 97 -14.74 6.91 10.04
C ALA A 97 -14.76 5.47 9.52
N ASN A 98 -15.88 5.02 8.94
CA ASN A 98 -16.02 3.69 8.33
C ASN A 98 -15.09 3.52 7.13
N GLU A 99 -15.05 4.50 6.22
CA GLU A 99 -14.17 4.49 5.04
C GLU A 99 -12.69 4.48 5.44
N ARG A 100 -12.33 5.21 6.50
CA ARG A 100 -10.98 5.22 7.07
C ARG A 100 -10.64 3.86 7.70
N GLN A 101 -11.58 3.25 8.39
CA GLN A 101 -11.39 1.91 8.96
C GLN A 101 -11.19 0.87 7.86
N LEU A 102 -11.94 0.95 6.76
CA LEU A 102 -11.75 0.08 5.59
C LEU A 102 -10.35 0.26 5.00
N LEU A 103 -9.93 1.50 4.74
CA LEU A 103 -8.61 1.79 4.18
C LEU A 103 -7.50 1.22 5.08
N ARG A 104 -7.59 1.41 6.40
CA ARG A 104 -6.67 0.79 7.36
C ARG A 104 -6.67 -0.73 7.28
N LYS A 105 -7.85 -1.35 7.20
CA LYS A 105 -8.02 -2.81 7.07
C LYS A 105 -7.27 -3.32 5.84
N MET A 106 -7.45 -2.65 4.71
CA MET A 106 -6.77 -3.01 3.46
C MET A 106 -5.25 -2.84 3.53
N LEU A 107 -4.78 -1.69 4.05
CA LEU A 107 -3.34 -1.42 4.18
C LEU A 107 -2.65 -2.43 5.10
N ARG A 108 -3.32 -2.92 6.14
CA ARG A 108 -2.76 -3.97 7.00
C ARG A 108 -2.53 -5.27 6.28
N ALA A 109 -3.51 -5.73 5.50
CA ALA A 109 -3.36 -6.96 4.73
C ALA A 109 -2.22 -6.82 3.71
N LEU A 110 -2.21 -5.68 2.98
CA LEU A 110 -1.17 -5.36 2.00
C LEU A 110 0.24 -5.38 2.62
N TRP A 111 0.41 -4.78 3.79
CA TRP A 111 1.69 -4.71 4.50
C TRP A 111 2.00 -5.96 5.34
N LYS A 112 1.15 -7.00 5.26
CA LYS A 112 1.27 -8.25 6.04
C LYS A 112 1.45 -7.99 7.52
N LEU A 113 0.74 -6.99 8.05
CA LEU A 113 0.84 -6.59 9.44
C LEU A 113 0.07 -7.59 10.32
N PRO A 114 0.58 -7.89 11.54
CA PRO A 114 -0.10 -8.78 12.47
C PRO A 114 -1.48 -8.22 12.87
N SER A 115 -2.37 -9.13 13.26
CA SER A 115 -3.74 -8.75 13.62
C SER A 115 -3.75 -7.86 14.88
N PRO A 116 -4.76 -6.99 15.04
CA PRO A 116 -4.85 -6.12 16.22
C PRO A 116 -4.87 -6.86 17.55
N ARG A 117 -5.43 -8.09 17.55
CA ARG A 117 -5.53 -8.99 18.71
C ARG A 117 -4.18 -9.58 19.11
N GLU A 118 -3.35 -9.95 18.15
CA GLU A 118 -2.00 -10.49 18.40
C GLU A 118 -1.01 -9.41 18.85
N ALA A 119 -1.21 -8.17 18.41
CA ALA A 119 -0.33 -7.05 18.74
C ALA A 119 -0.77 -6.24 19.99
N GLY A 120 -1.80 -6.66 20.73
CA GLY A 120 -2.31 -5.91 21.90
C GLY A 120 -2.84 -4.51 21.55
N SER A 121 -3.15 -4.26 20.28
CA SER A 121 -3.30 -2.93 19.70
C SER A 121 -4.72 -2.62 19.22
N ALA A 122 -5.68 -3.43 19.67
CA ALA A 122 -7.11 -3.24 19.41
C ALA A 122 -7.64 -1.88 19.90
N SER A 123 -6.93 -1.21 20.81
CA SER A 123 -7.30 0.12 21.32
C SER A 123 -7.04 1.23 20.32
N LEU A 124 -5.93 1.19 19.54
CA LEU A 124 -5.62 2.22 18.55
C LEU A 124 -6.54 2.18 17.33
N ASP A 125 -6.97 0.98 16.93
CA ASP A 125 -7.87 0.83 15.78
C ASP A 125 -9.31 1.25 16.11
N LYS A 126 -9.65 1.36 17.40
CA LYS A 126 -10.93 1.90 17.89
C LYS A 126 -10.94 3.42 18.01
N LEU A 127 -9.76 4.05 18.00
CA LEU A 127 -9.67 5.50 17.98
C LEU A 127 -9.84 5.97 16.53
N ASP A 128 -10.75 6.92 16.33
CA ASP A 128 -10.95 7.59 15.05
C ASP A 128 -9.84 8.62 14.78
N LEU A 129 -8.59 8.15 14.81
CA LEU A 129 -7.43 8.94 14.45
C LEU A 129 -7.47 9.26 12.95
N PRO A 130 -6.78 10.28 12.47
CA PRO A 130 -6.44 10.41 11.05
C PRO A 130 -5.53 9.27 10.58
N LEU A 131 -5.49 8.97 9.28
CA LEU A 131 -4.61 7.93 8.73
C LEU A 131 -3.13 8.20 9.03
N SER A 132 -2.69 9.45 8.93
CA SER A 132 -1.32 9.86 9.24
C SER A 132 -0.94 9.57 10.69
N GLU A 133 -1.80 9.96 11.64
CA GLU A 133 -1.58 9.72 13.07
C GLU A 133 -1.60 8.23 13.40
N TRP A 134 -2.47 7.45 12.77
CA TRP A 134 -2.49 6.00 12.93
C TRP A 134 -1.19 5.36 12.46
N ILE A 135 -0.67 5.73 11.28
CA ILE A 135 0.63 5.24 10.78
C ILE A 135 1.74 5.59 11.78
N MET A 136 1.77 6.84 12.27
CA MET A 136 2.77 7.28 13.25
C MET A 136 2.66 6.47 14.55
N SER A 137 1.46 6.29 15.09
CA SER A 137 1.24 5.48 16.30
C SER A 137 1.71 4.05 16.11
N ARG A 138 1.44 3.43 14.96
CA ARG A 138 1.90 2.07 14.65
C ARG A 138 3.42 1.95 14.57
N PHE A 139 4.07 2.90 13.92
CA PHE A 139 5.53 2.98 13.93
C PHE A 139 6.09 3.10 15.36
N LEU A 140 5.48 3.94 16.19
CA LEU A 140 5.92 4.17 17.56
C LEU A 140 5.70 2.95 18.47
N GLU A 141 4.59 2.22 18.32
CA GLU A 141 4.36 0.94 18.99
C GLU A 141 5.47 -0.07 18.64
N ALA A 142 5.79 -0.19 17.35
CA ALA A 142 6.86 -1.07 16.88
C ALA A 142 8.23 -0.65 17.43
N CYS A 143 8.52 0.67 17.49
CA CYS A 143 9.73 1.20 18.11
C CYS A 143 9.82 0.87 19.60
N ASN A 144 8.71 1.03 20.32
CA ASN A 144 8.68 0.79 21.76
C ASN A 144 8.91 -0.70 22.08
N LEU A 145 8.29 -1.60 21.31
CA LEU A 145 8.53 -3.04 21.41
C LEU A 145 9.99 -3.40 21.09
N LEU A 146 10.60 -2.77 20.10
CA LEU A 146 12.01 -2.95 19.77
C LEU A 146 12.91 -2.50 20.93
N LEU A 147 12.64 -1.32 21.53
CA LEU A 147 13.41 -0.82 22.67
C LEU A 147 13.32 -1.73 23.89
N GLN A 148 12.13 -2.26 24.19
CA GLN A 148 11.94 -3.21 25.30
C GLN A 148 12.76 -4.49 25.11
N ARG A 149 12.99 -4.92 23.87
CA ARG A 149 13.81 -6.09 23.53
C ARG A 149 15.30 -5.77 23.42
N GLY A 150 15.67 -4.50 23.38
CA GLY A 150 17.04 -4.02 23.24
C GLY A 150 17.41 -3.70 21.78
N VAL A 151 17.99 -2.52 21.60
CA VAL A 151 18.52 -2.05 20.30
C VAL A 151 19.86 -2.73 20.05
N ARG A 152 20.11 -3.11 18.80
CA ARG A 152 21.35 -3.77 18.39
C ARG A 152 22.45 -2.74 18.16
N SER A 153 23.60 -3.00 18.76
CA SER A 153 24.87 -2.40 18.40
C SER A 153 25.68 -3.36 17.53
N GLU A 154 26.58 -2.82 16.73
CA GLU A 154 27.55 -3.58 15.96
C GLU A 154 28.97 -3.16 16.32
N TYR A 155 29.92 -4.09 16.19
CA TYR A 155 31.33 -3.76 16.25
C TYR A 155 31.72 -2.98 14.99
N GLN A 156 32.26 -1.78 15.18
CA GLN A 156 32.79 -0.95 14.12
C GLN A 156 34.28 -0.75 14.35
N CYS A 157 35.09 -1.11 13.37
CA CYS A 157 36.52 -0.87 13.40
C CYS A 157 36.77 0.63 13.21
N VAL A 158 37.39 1.26 14.21
CA VAL A 158 37.72 2.67 14.21
C VAL A 158 39.23 2.82 14.26
N ALA A 159 39.75 3.66 13.37
CA ALA A 159 41.14 4.10 13.35
C ALA A 159 41.24 5.48 14.02
N GLU A 160 41.99 5.59 15.12
CA GLU A 160 42.20 6.84 15.84
C GLU A 160 43.65 7.01 16.33
N GLN A 161 43.97 8.21 16.83
CA GLN A 161 45.24 8.51 17.48
C GLN A 161 45.01 8.60 18.98
N SER A 162 45.65 7.72 19.76
CA SER A 162 45.46 7.66 21.21
C SER A 162 46.79 7.79 21.94
N ALA A 163 46.77 8.40 23.13
CA ALA A 163 47.94 8.41 24.02
C ALA A 163 48.26 7.01 24.60
N TYR A 164 47.34 6.05 24.45
CA TYR A 164 47.46 4.71 25.00
C TYR A 164 47.27 3.66 23.90
N LEU A 165 48.02 2.56 23.99
CA LEU A 165 47.90 1.44 23.06
C LEU A 165 46.75 0.52 23.48
N LYS A 166 45.59 0.67 22.84
CA LYS A 166 44.42 -0.21 23.03
C LYS A 166 43.93 -0.74 21.67
N GLY A 167 44.06 -2.03 21.43
CA GLY A 167 43.79 -2.64 20.13
C GLY A 167 45.05 -2.81 19.28
N ARG A 168 44.91 -2.72 17.95
CA ARG A 168 46.00 -2.99 17.01
C ARG A 168 46.72 -1.69 16.63
N LEU A 169 48.03 -1.65 16.79
CA LEU A 169 48.85 -0.54 16.28
C LEU A 169 48.93 -0.58 14.75
N ASN A 170 48.61 0.54 14.08
CA ASN A 170 48.91 0.72 12.67
C ASN A 170 50.39 1.12 12.51
N ILE A 171 51.23 0.09 12.39
CA ILE A 171 52.71 0.22 12.34
C ILE A 171 53.14 1.13 11.20
N GLN A 172 52.51 1.02 10.02
CA GLN A 172 52.86 1.84 8.86
C GLN A 172 52.68 3.32 9.16
N ARG A 173 51.53 3.71 9.74
CA ARG A 173 51.30 5.09 10.17
C ARG A 173 52.28 5.53 11.25
N TYR A 174 52.52 4.70 12.25
CA TYR A 174 53.39 5.03 13.38
C TYR A 174 54.84 5.32 12.94
N LEU A 175 55.39 4.51 12.04
CA LEU A 175 56.75 4.70 11.53
C LEU A 175 56.92 5.96 10.68
N THR A 176 55.85 6.44 10.05
CA THR A 176 55.85 7.66 9.22
C THR A 176 55.55 8.94 10.00
N GLN A 177 55.21 8.85 11.30
CA GLN A 177 54.89 10.02 12.12
C GLN A 177 56.14 10.83 12.49
N PRO A 178 56.03 12.16 12.60
CA PRO A 178 57.09 12.99 13.17
C PRO A 178 57.42 12.57 14.60
N VAL A 179 58.69 12.70 15.00
CA VAL A 179 59.17 12.36 16.35
C VAL A 179 58.36 13.08 17.45
N THR A 180 57.91 14.31 17.19
CA THR A 180 57.09 15.10 18.11
C THR A 180 55.71 14.49 18.38
N GLU A 181 55.21 13.61 17.51
CA GLU A 181 53.89 12.99 17.62
C GLU A 181 53.94 11.51 18.04
N GLN A 182 55.13 10.92 18.23
CA GLN A 182 55.30 9.50 18.60
C GLN A 182 54.69 9.13 19.97
N HIS A 183 54.32 10.12 20.78
CA HIS A 183 53.54 9.96 22.00
C HIS A 183 52.05 9.62 21.75
N ARG A 184 51.60 9.68 20.48
CA ARG A 184 50.26 9.27 20.04
C ARG A 184 50.37 8.06 19.13
N PHE A 185 49.68 7.00 19.50
CA PHE A 185 49.65 5.74 18.79
C PHE A 185 48.48 5.72 17.80
N PRO A 186 48.72 5.54 16.49
CA PRO A 186 47.68 5.26 15.52
C PRO A 186 47.18 3.84 15.75
N ILE A 187 45.99 3.70 16.34
CA ILE A 187 45.41 2.41 16.69
C ILE A 187 44.15 2.15 15.88
N GLU A 188 43.92 0.87 15.58
CA GLU A 188 42.68 0.32 15.03
C GLU A 188 42.07 -0.61 16.08
N HIS A 189 40.84 -0.32 16.49
CA HIS A 189 40.13 -1.13 17.46
C HIS A 189 38.63 -1.12 17.19
N ASP A 190 37.93 -2.13 17.69
CA ASP A 190 36.49 -2.25 17.50
C ASP A 190 35.74 -1.56 18.65
N ILE A 191 34.84 -0.64 18.30
CA ILE A 191 33.90 -0.04 19.24
C ILE A 191 32.52 -0.69 19.08
N PHE A 192 31.84 -0.92 20.20
CA PHE A 192 30.47 -1.42 20.18
C PHE A 192 29.51 -0.25 20.02
N SER A 193 29.03 -0.03 18.80
CA SER A 193 28.35 1.19 18.38
C SER A 193 26.89 0.94 18.01
N LEU A 194 25.98 1.81 18.48
CA LEU A 194 24.58 1.83 18.06
C LEU A 194 24.38 2.44 16.66
N ASN A 195 25.44 2.98 16.03
CA ASN A 195 25.36 3.62 14.72
C ASN A 195 25.24 2.60 13.56
N THR A 196 24.11 1.88 13.52
CA THR A 196 23.77 0.95 12.45
C THR A 196 22.78 1.59 11.48
N ALA A 197 22.74 1.13 10.22
CA ALA A 197 21.81 1.66 9.23
C ALA A 197 20.32 1.60 9.70
N PRO A 198 19.83 0.48 10.28
CA PRO A 198 18.48 0.43 10.83
C PRO A 198 18.24 1.48 11.93
N ASN A 199 19.19 1.66 12.86
CA ASN A 199 19.03 2.62 13.94
C ASN A 199 19.04 4.07 13.43
N ARG A 200 19.87 4.41 12.42
CA ARG A 200 19.86 5.73 11.76
C ARG A 200 18.52 6.02 11.09
N LEU A 201 17.95 5.04 10.40
CA LEU A 201 16.64 5.17 9.75
C LEU A 201 15.52 5.37 10.78
N ILE A 202 15.50 4.57 11.85
CA ILE A 202 14.55 4.71 12.96
C ILE A 202 14.67 6.10 13.60
N LYS A 203 15.91 6.55 13.88
CA LYS A 203 16.16 7.90 14.42
C LYS A 203 15.61 8.99 13.52
N THR A 204 15.83 8.88 12.20
CA THR A 204 15.35 9.84 11.21
C THR A 204 13.83 9.88 11.15
N ALA A 205 13.18 8.71 11.18
CA ALA A 205 11.72 8.60 11.21
C ALA A 205 11.13 9.22 12.49
N LEU A 206 11.74 8.99 13.66
CA LEU A 206 11.33 9.62 14.92
C LEU A 206 11.44 11.15 14.86
N GLU A 207 12.53 11.69 14.32
CA GLU A 207 12.69 13.14 14.14
C GLU A 207 11.64 13.73 13.19
N LYS A 208 11.32 13.01 12.12
CA LYS A 208 10.25 13.40 11.19
C LYS A 208 8.90 13.41 11.91
N ILE A 209 8.57 12.36 12.67
CA ILE A 209 7.31 12.28 13.43
C ILE A 209 7.20 13.42 14.44
N CYS A 210 8.23 13.71 15.22
CA CYS A 210 8.22 14.81 16.20
C CYS A 210 7.89 16.18 15.60
N LYS A 211 8.16 16.39 14.30
CA LYS A 211 7.84 17.65 13.59
C LYS A 211 6.41 17.68 13.04
N LEU A 212 5.79 16.54 12.85
CA LEU A 212 4.58 16.41 12.02
C LEU A 212 3.35 15.97 12.80
N THR A 213 3.52 15.15 13.83
CA THR A 213 2.43 14.69 14.68
C THR A 213 1.72 15.87 15.32
N LYS A 214 0.40 15.83 15.31
CA LYS A 214 -0.48 16.75 16.06
C LYS A 214 -1.02 16.08 17.32
N ASN A 215 -0.92 14.75 17.40
CA ASN A 215 -1.25 14.01 18.61
C ASN A 215 -0.12 14.15 19.64
N THR A 216 -0.48 14.56 20.86
CA THR A 216 0.42 14.82 21.98
C THR A 216 1.07 13.55 22.53
N ASP A 217 0.36 12.43 22.55
CA ASP A 217 0.88 11.15 23.03
C ASP A 217 1.87 10.56 22.03
N ASN A 218 1.56 10.64 20.73
CA ASN A 218 2.51 10.32 19.67
C ASN A 218 3.78 11.17 19.78
N TRP A 219 3.65 12.48 20.00
CA TRP A 219 4.81 13.36 20.19
C TRP A 219 5.64 12.96 21.40
N ARG A 220 4.99 12.71 22.55
CA ARG A 220 5.66 12.33 23.80
C ARG A 220 6.45 11.03 23.62
N LEU A 221 5.81 10.00 23.07
CA LEU A 221 6.45 8.69 22.84
C LEU A 221 7.58 8.81 21.82
N ALA A 222 7.37 9.50 20.69
CA ALA A 222 8.41 9.74 19.71
C ALA A 222 9.63 10.45 20.32
N ASN A 223 9.39 11.49 21.12
CA ASN A 223 10.47 12.25 21.74
C ASN A 223 11.23 11.44 22.80
N GLU A 224 10.55 10.63 23.60
CA GLU A 224 11.18 9.72 24.57
C GLU A 224 12.12 8.72 23.87
N ILE A 225 11.62 8.03 22.84
CA ILE A 225 12.39 7.06 22.05
C ILE A 225 13.56 7.76 21.34
N ARG A 226 13.32 8.95 20.79
CA ARG A 226 14.35 9.78 20.13
C ARG A 226 15.49 10.14 21.07
N LEU A 227 15.19 10.44 22.34
CA LEU A 227 16.19 10.76 23.37
C LEU A 227 17.00 9.54 23.79
N LYS A 228 16.39 8.35 23.89
CA LYS A 228 17.10 7.09 24.13
C LYS A 228 18.08 6.72 23.02
N LEU A 229 17.81 7.18 21.79
CA LEU A 229 18.69 7.04 20.62
C LEU A 229 19.51 8.31 20.35
N SER A 230 19.88 9.08 21.38
CA SER A 230 20.62 10.35 21.22
C SER A 230 21.99 10.17 20.57
N GLU A 231 22.69 9.09 20.87
CA GLU A 231 24.02 8.76 20.31
C GLU A 231 23.98 8.30 18.85
N VAL A 232 22.81 7.93 18.34
CA VAL A 232 22.63 7.51 16.94
C VAL A 232 22.43 8.74 16.06
N PRO A 233 23.27 8.95 15.04
CA PRO A 233 23.07 10.05 14.10
C PRO A 233 21.85 9.79 13.21
N THR A 234 21.29 10.86 12.66
CA THR A 234 20.27 10.73 11.61
C THR A 234 20.90 10.21 10.31
N SER A 235 20.09 9.51 9.53
CA SER A 235 20.43 9.13 8.17
C SER A 235 20.47 10.38 7.29
N ARG A 236 21.56 10.57 6.55
CA ARG A 236 21.69 11.67 5.58
C ARG A 236 20.91 11.39 4.30
N LEU A 237 20.91 10.11 3.89
CA LEU A 237 20.28 9.62 2.67
C LEU A 237 19.63 8.27 2.96
N PRO A 238 18.35 8.25 3.39
CA PRO A 238 17.65 7.02 3.70
C PRO A 238 17.71 5.96 2.58
N ARG A 239 17.67 6.38 1.31
CA ARG A 239 17.83 5.51 0.13
C ARG A 239 19.12 4.68 0.11
N LEU A 240 20.19 5.17 0.73
CA LEU A 240 21.47 4.44 0.81
C LEU A 240 21.57 3.55 2.05
N ASP A 241 20.81 3.86 3.09
CA ASP A 241 20.77 3.10 4.34
C ASP A 241 19.82 1.89 4.26
N PHE A 242 18.69 2.00 3.54
CA PHE A 242 17.73 0.90 3.39
C PHE A 242 18.34 -0.38 2.77
N PRO A 243 19.16 -0.31 1.70
CA PRO A 243 19.86 -1.48 1.16
C PRO A 243 20.82 -2.14 2.15
N GLN A 244 21.29 -1.39 3.16
CA GLN A 244 22.17 -1.89 4.22
C GLN A 244 21.38 -2.48 5.40
N TRP A 245 20.05 -2.51 5.32
CA TRP A 245 19.20 -3.16 6.31
C TRP A 245 19.37 -4.67 6.23
N LYS A 246 20.24 -5.20 7.09
CA LYS A 246 20.53 -6.63 7.17
C LYS A 246 19.28 -7.41 7.58
N SER A 247 19.07 -8.56 6.94
CA SER A 247 18.08 -9.55 7.33
C SER A 247 18.77 -10.75 7.98
N GLY A 248 18.01 -11.52 8.77
CA GLY A 248 18.50 -12.73 9.43
C GLY A 248 18.19 -12.76 10.93
N ARG A 249 18.60 -13.84 11.61
CA ARG A 249 18.22 -14.11 13.01
C ARG A 249 18.57 -12.97 13.98
N LEU A 250 19.67 -12.27 13.75
CA LEU A 250 20.11 -11.13 14.59
C LEU A 250 19.20 -9.90 14.45
N TYR A 251 18.59 -9.72 13.27
CA TYR A 251 17.74 -8.59 12.91
C TYR A 251 16.25 -8.97 12.81
N ALA A 252 15.86 -10.18 13.20
CA ALA A 252 14.48 -10.64 13.16
C ALA A 252 13.52 -9.71 13.92
N GLN A 253 13.99 -9.10 15.02
CA GLN A 253 13.20 -8.13 15.79
C GLN A 253 13.04 -6.76 15.10
N TYR A 254 13.85 -6.46 14.09
CA TYR A 254 13.79 -5.23 13.28
C TYR A 254 12.88 -5.38 12.06
N GLU A 255 12.56 -6.61 11.63
CA GLU A 255 11.70 -6.83 10.47
C GLU A 255 10.32 -6.14 10.59
N PRO A 256 9.61 -6.20 11.75
CA PRO A 256 8.31 -5.53 11.87
C PRO A 256 8.35 -4.00 11.77
N ILE A 257 9.47 -3.37 12.13
CA ILE A 257 9.60 -1.90 12.09
C ILE A 257 10.07 -1.40 10.71
N LYS A 258 10.74 -2.24 9.92
CA LYS A 258 11.29 -1.87 8.62
C LYS A 258 10.22 -1.27 7.69
N VAL A 259 9.10 -1.96 7.55
CA VAL A 259 7.97 -1.51 6.70
C VAL A 259 7.46 -0.14 7.16
N TRP A 260 7.34 0.07 8.48
CA TRP A 260 6.93 1.37 9.01
C TRP A 260 7.96 2.48 8.79
N CYS A 261 9.27 2.16 8.88
CA CYS A 261 10.33 3.11 8.50
C CYS A 261 10.20 3.54 7.03
N GLU A 262 9.98 2.59 6.12
CA GLU A 262 9.82 2.83 4.68
C GLU A 262 8.63 3.76 4.40
N ILE A 263 7.49 3.47 5.03
CA ILE A 263 6.25 4.26 4.97
C ILE A 263 6.46 5.68 5.51
N VAL A 264 7.00 5.81 6.73
CA VAL A 264 7.16 7.12 7.38
C VAL A 264 8.19 7.99 6.65
N LEU A 265 9.29 7.40 6.18
CA LEU A 265 10.31 8.14 5.46
C LEU A 265 9.89 8.47 4.02
N GLY A 266 9.01 7.67 3.42
CA GLY A 266 8.49 7.88 2.06
C GLY A 266 9.46 7.38 0.98
N GLU A 267 10.19 6.30 1.26
CA GLU A 267 11.31 5.84 0.41
C GLU A 267 11.01 4.54 -0.35
N GLN A 268 10.04 3.74 0.09
CA GLN A 268 9.59 2.50 -0.57
C GLN A 268 8.11 2.20 -0.23
N THR A 269 7.28 1.91 -1.23
CA THR A 269 6.06 1.09 -1.06
C THR A 269 6.42 -0.38 -1.30
N PRO A 270 5.75 -1.36 -0.68
CA PRO A 270 5.83 -2.74 -1.14
C PRO A 270 5.58 -2.79 -2.66
N SER A 271 6.38 -3.60 -3.36
CA SER A 271 6.48 -3.71 -4.83
C SER A 271 5.15 -3.86 -5.60
N ALA A 272 4.05 -4.15 -4.90
CA ALA A 272 2.69 -4.26 -5.39
C ALA A 272 2.06 -2.93 -5.87
N LEU A 273 2.50 -1.79 -5.33
CA LEU A 273 1.88 -0.48 -5.55
C LEU A 273 2.97 0.51 -5.98
N HIS A 274 3.30 0.50 -7.27
CA HIS A 274 4.19 1.49 -7.85
C HIS A 274 3.47 2.85 -7.83
N GLY A 275 4.07 3.84 -7.17
CA GLY A 275 3.61 5.23 -7.10
C GLY A 275 4.79 6.15 -6.84
N GLU A 276 4.70 7.40 -7.28
CA GLU A 276 5.76 8.39 -7.10
C GLU A 276 5.55 9.22 -5.83
N TRP A 277 6.63 9.35 -5.05
CA TRP A 277 6.63 9.88 -3.70
C TRP A 277 7.31 11.24 -3.63
N HIS A 278 6.61 12.24 -3.11
CA HIS A 278 7.19 13.52 -2.70
C HIS A 278 6.67 13.90 -1.30
N GLY A 279 7.52 13.79 -0.28
CA GLY A 279 7.19 14.12 1.11
C GLY A 279 6.45 13.00 1.87
N MET A 280 5.64 13.37 2.87
CA MET A 280 4.78 12.46 3.66
C MET A 280 3.48 12.08 2.94
N SER A 281 3.38 12.37 1.65
CA SER A 281 2.20 12.03 0.86
C SER A 281 2.26 10.56 0.50
N LEU A 282 1.24 9.82 0.89
CA LEU A 282 1.14 8.38 0.78
C LEU A 282 -0.16 8.08 0.05
N LEU A 283 -0.05 7.83 -1.25
CA LEU A 283 -1.17 7.66 -2.17
C LEU A 283 -1.14 6.28 -2.81
N PHE A 284 -2.30 5.65 -2.89
CA PHE A 284 -2.48 4.32 -3.46
C PHE A 284 -3.56 4.37 -4.54
N PRO A 285 -3.31 3.80 -5.73
CA PRO A 285 -4.38 3.52 -6.67
C PRO A 285 -5.36 2.54 -6.02
N MET A 286 -6.62 2.93 -5.90
CA MET A 286 -7.63 2.19 -5.15
C MET A 286 -7.92 0.83 -5.79
N GLU A 287 -7.90 0.75 -7.12
CA GLU A 287 -8.01 -0.51 -7.88
C GLU A 287 -6.91 -1.51 -7.47
N LYS A 288 -5.66 -1.04 -7.37
CA LYS A 288 -4.52 -1.89 -7.01
C LYS A 288 -4.53 -2.28 -5.54
N LEU A 289 -5.04 -1.40 -4.68
CA LEU A 289 -5.23 -1.71 -3.28
C LEU A 289 -6.32 -2.79 -3.10
N PHE A 290 -7.44 -2.67 -3.82
CA PHE A 290 -8.51 -3.66 -3.81
C PHE A 290 -8.04 -5.02 -4.38
N GLU A 291 -7.33 -5.02 -5.52
CA GLU A 291 -6.72 -6.23 -6.11
C GLU A 291 -5.86 -6.97 -5.09
N ALA A 292 -4.92 -6.25 -4.46
CA ALA A 292 -4.00 -6.84 -3.49
C ALA A 292 -4.73 -7.34 -2.24
N TYR A 293 -5.79 -6.63 -1.81
CA TYR A 293 -6.59 -7.02 -0.67
C TYR A 293 -7.37 -8.31 -0.93
N VAL A 294 -8.10 -8.38 -2.04
CA VAL A 294 -8.87 -9.56 -2.45
C VAL A 294 -7.94 -10.75 -2.61
N LEU A 295 -6.81 -10.58 -3.31
CA LEU A 295 -5.80 -11.63 -3.47
C LEU A 295 -5.34 -12.18 -2.11
N SER A 296 -4.98 -11.32 -1.15
CA SER A 296 -4.55 -11.76 0.18
C SER A 296 -5.60 -12.62 0.88
N LYS A 297 -6.90 -12.29 0.72
CA LYS A 297 -7.98 -13.06 1.34
C LYS A 297 -8.29 -14.36 0.61
N LEU A 298 -8.16 -14.37 -0.71
CA LEU A 298 -8.29 -15.58 -1.50
C LEU A 298 -7.13 -16.56 -1.23
N GLU A 299 -5.91 -16.06 -1.02
CA GLU A 299 -4.76 -16.87 -0.60
C GLU A 299 -5.00 -17.54 0.75
N GLU A 300 -5.54 -16.81 1.72
CA GLU A 300 -5.91 -17.35 3.04
C GLU A 300 -6.98 -18.44 2.94
N GLN A 301 -7.96 -18.30 2.05
CA GLN A 301 -9.14 -19.18 1.98
C GLN A 301 -8.98 -20.39 1.06
N TYR A 302 -8.28 -20.26 -0.06
CA TYR A 302 -8.31 -21.25 -1.15
C TYR A 302 -6.94 -21.85 -1.51
N SER A 303 -5.88 -21.51 -0.76
CA SER A 303 -4.54 -22.05 -1.01
C SER A 303 -4.41 -23.57 -0.82
N GLU A 304 -5.35 -24.23 -0.14
CA GLU A 304 -5.39 -25.69 -0.06
C GLU A 304 -5.73 -26.34 -1.41
N HIS A 305 -6.65 -25.73 -2.16
CA HIS A 305 -7.18 -26.28 -3.43
C HIS A 305 -6.43 -25.76 -4.66
N TYR A 306 -5.95 -24.52 -4.62
CA TYR A 306 -5.31 -23.85 -5.76
C TYR A 306 -3.89 -23.40 -5.44
N GLN A 307 -3.03 -23.44 -6.46
CA GLN A 307 -1.82 -22.62 -6.50
C GLN A 307 -2.21 -21.26 -7.12
N ILE A 308 -2.25 -20.24 -6.27
CA ILE A 308 -2.68 -18.89 -6.64
C ILE A 308 -1.46 -18.12 -7.18
N GLN A 309 -1.59 -17.57 -8.39
CA GLN A 309 -0.54 -16.82 -9.06
C GLN A 309 -1.03 -15.40 -9.33
N ARG A 310 -0.29 -14.42 -8.82
CA ARG A 310 -0.57 -13.00 -9.06
C ARG A 310 -0.07 -12.57 -10.45
N GLN A 311 -0.87 -11.80 -11.19
CA GLN A 311 -0.47 -11.07 -12.39
C GLN A 311 0.35 -11.91 -13.39
N LYS A 312 -0.13 -13.13 -13.66
CA LYS A 312 0.48 -14.02 -14.66
C LYS A 312 0.52 -13.29 -16.01
N SER A 313 1.70 -13.18 -16.60
CA SER A 313 1.96 -12.25 -17.72
C SER A 313 2.75 -12.89 -18.87
N ASN A 314 2.50 -14.18 -19.11
CA ASN A 314 3.22 -14.99 -20.10
C ASN A 314 2.47 -15.20 -21.42
N LYS A 315 1.31 -14.55 -21.60
CA LYS A 315 0.53 -14.59 -22.84
C LYS A 315 0.43 -13.19 -23.45
N TYR A 316 0.36 -13.13 -24.78
CA TYR A 316 0.34 -11.90 -25.56
C TYR A 316 -0.75 -12.01 -26.64
N LEU A 317 -1.49 -10.94 -26.90
CA LEU A 317 -2.56 -10.97 -27.90
C LEU A 317 -2.04 -11.06 -29.34
N CYS A 318 -0.87 -10.50 -29.62
CA CYS A 318 -0.35 -10.55 -30.98
C CYS A 318 1.16 -10.66 -31.05
N HIS A 319 1.61 -11.17 -32.18
CA HIS A 319 3.00 -11.17 -32.59
C HIS A 319 3.15 -10.20 -33.77
N HIS A 320 4.03 -9.22 -33.66
CA HIS A 320 4.25 -8.22 -34.70
C HIS A 320 5.73 -7.88 -34.85
N ASN A 321 6.26 -8.05 -36.06
CA ASN A 321 7.66 -7.83 -36.42
C ASN A 321 8.65 -8.60 -35.51
N GLY A 322 8.42 -9.90 -35.33
CA GLY A 322 9.31 -10.75 -34.53
C GLY A 322 9.20 -10.55 -33.01
N LYS A 323 8.22 -9.77 -32.54
CA LYS A 323 8.05 -9.45 -31.11
C LYS A 323 6.63 -9.69 -30.66
N ASP A 324 6.48 -10.26 -29.48
CA ASP A 324 5.20 -10.37 -28.80
C ASP A 324 4.76 -8.99 -28.28
N ARG A 325 3.49 -8.66 -28.47
CA ARG A 325 2.89 -7.36 -28.17
C ARG A 325 1.55 -7.55 -27.46
N PHE A 326 1.15 -6.53 -26.71
CA PHE A 326 -0.08 -6.52 -25.91
C PHE A 326 -0.13 -7.69 -24.92
N ASN A 327 0.73 -7.62 -23.91
CA ASN A 327 0.81 -8.62 -22.84
C ASN A 327 -0.50 -8.66 -22.05
N LEU A 328 -1.06 -9.86 -21.90
CA LEU A 328 -2.26 -10.12 -21.11
C LEU A 328 -1.89 -10.46 -19.67
N ARG A 329 -2.41 -9.67 -18.74
CA ARG A 329 -2.11 -9.76 -17.31
C ARG A 329 -3.40 -9.82 -16.46
N PRO A 330 -4.05 -10.98 -16.35
CA PRO A 330 -5.13 -11.16 -15.37
C PRO A 330 -4.62 -10.85 -13.96
N ASP A 331 -5.44 -10.24 -13.11
CA ASP A 331 -5.06 -9.94 -11.73
C ASP A 331 -4.65 -11.20 -10.96
N ILE A 332 -5.46 -12.26 -11.06
CA ILE A 332 -5.30 -13.49 -10.30
C ILE A 332 -5.54 -14.71 -11.21
N TYR A 333 -4.60 -15.65 -11.20
CA TYR A 333 -4.73 -16.95 -11.86
C TYR A 333 -4.73 -18.07 -10.82
N PHE A 334 -5.80 -18.85 -10.79
CA PHE A 334 -5.92 -20.05 -9.96
C PHE A 334 -5.53 -21.26 -10.79
N LYS A 335 -4.45 -21.91 -10.37
CA LYS A 335 -4.05 -23.21 -10.93
C LYS A 335 -4.54 -24.32 -10.01
N ALA A 336 -5.40 -25.20 -10.51
CA ALA A 336 -5.88 -26.32 -9.72
C ALA A 336 -4.72 -27.23 -9.31
N LYS A 337 -4.73 -27.70 -8.04
CA LYS A 337 -3.73 -28.67 -7.54
C LYS A 337 -4.14 -30.12 -7.81
N LYS A 338 -5.42 -30.37 -8.06
CA LYS A 338 -6.03 -31.68 -8.32
C LYS A 338 -6.96 -31.54 -9.53
N ASP A 339 -7.13 -32.62 -10.28
CA ASP A 339 -7.97 -32.66 -11.48
C ASP A 339 -9.48 -32.50 -11.18
N THR A 340 -9.88 -32.51 -9.91
CA THR A 340 -11.27 -32.25 -9.48
C THR A 340 -11.66 -30.77 -9.55
N HIS A 341 -10.77 -29.89 -10.00
CA HIS A 341 -11.02 -28.46 -10.11
C HIS A 341 -10.42 -27.94 -11.42
N SER A 342 -11.10 -26.98 -12.03
CA SER A 342 -10.62 -26.35 -13.26
C SER A 342 -9.67 -25.20 -12.97
N ASN A 343 -8.78 -24.88 -13.91
CA ASN A 343 -8.04 -23.61 -13.83
C ASN A 343 -9.02 -22.46 -14.04
N MET A 344 -8.81 -21.36 -13.32
CA MET A 344 -9.70 -20.19 -13.43
C MET A 344 -8.95 -18.88 -13.35
N ILE A 345 -9.58 -17.84 -13.88
CA ILE A 345 -9.07 -16.47 -13.86
C ILE A 345 -10.02 -15.61 -13.05
N LEU A 346 -9.46 -14.81 -12.15
CA LEU A 346 -10.21 -13.85 -11.38
C LEU A 346 -9.61 -12.46 -11.64
N ASP A 347 -10.49 -11.51 -11.94
CA ASP A 347 -10.13 -10.12 -12.22
C ASP A 347 -10.96 -9.20 -11.33
N THR A 348 -10.31 -8.23 -10.70
CA THR A 348 -10.93 -7.37 -9.69
C THR A 348 -11.22 -5.99 -10.27
N LYS A 349 -12.38 -5.42 -9.93
CA LYS A 349 -12.78 -4.09 -10.39
C LYS A 349 -13.31 -3.27 -9.23
N TRP A 350 -12.75 -2.08 -9.03
CA TRP A 350 -13.21 -1.12 -8.03
C TRP A 350 -14.31 -0.21 -8.60
N LYS A 351 -15.53 -0.74 -8.72
CA LYS A 351 -16.71 -0.02 -9.22
C LYS A 351 -17.96 -0.47 -8.45
N LEU A 352 -18.91 0.44 -8.27
CA LEU A 352 -20.22 0.11 -7.71
C LEU A 352 -21.14 -0.35 -8.85
N LEU A 353 -21.54 -1.62 -8.80
CA LEU A 353 -22.56 -2.16 -9.71
C LEU A 353 -23.96 -1.96 -9.15
N ASP A 354 -24.96 -2.03 -10.04
CA ASP A 354 -26.37 -2.05 -9.68
C ASP A 354 -27.04 -3.29 -10.26
N GLN A 355 -27.41 -4.23 -9.38
CA GLN A 355 -28.06 -5.51 -9.76
C GLN A 355 -29.43 -5.33 -10.40
N ASN A 356 -30.07 -4.18 -10.19
CA ASN A 356 -31.39 -3.90 -10.73
C ASN A 356 -31.33 -3.16 -12.07
N SER A 357 -30.13 -2.83 -12.57
CA SER A 357 -29.93 -2.03 -13.79
C SER A 357 -29.48 -2.90 -14.97
N GLU A 358 -30.26 -3.93 -15.30
CA GLU A 358 -29.96 -4.84 -16.41
C GLU A 358 -29.86 -4.10 -17.76
N ASP A 359 -30.74 -3.11 -18.00
CA ASP A 359 -30.74 -2.27 -19.20
C ASP A 359 -29.43 -1.48 -19.39
N GLN A 360 -28.71 -1.20 -18.29
CA GLN A 360 -27.40 -0.54 -18.30
C GLN A 360 -26.25 -1.54 -18.10
N ARG A 361 -26.49 -2.83 -18.37
CA ARG A 361 -25.53 -3.92 -18.21
C ARG A 361 -24.95 -3.98 -16.79
N TYR A 362 -25.77 -3.64 -15.80
CA TYR A 362 -25.43 -3.59 -14.37
C TYR A 362 -24.29 -2.61 -14.00
N GLY A 363 -23.83 -1.78 -14.94
CA GLY A 363 -22.64 -0.92 -14.79
C GLY A 363 -21.32 -1.57 -15.25
N ILE A 364 -21.37 -2.74 -15.89
CA ILE A 364 -20.20 -3.43 -16.46
C ILE A 364 -19.84 -2.80 -17.81
N SER A 365 -18.55 -2.52 -18.02
CA SER A 365 -18.09 -1.91 -19.28
C SER A 365 -17.79 -2.96 -20.35
N ASP A 366 -17.96 -2.60 -21.62
CA ASP A 366 -17.66 -3.47 -22.76
C ASP A 366 -16.18 -3.88 -22.77
N GLY A 367 -15.29 -2.98 -22.36
CA GLY A 367 -13.86 -3.25 -22.22
C GLY A 367 -13.56 -4.33 -21.18
N ASP A 368 -14.28 -4.33 -20.05
CA ASP A 368 -14.13 -5.37 -19.01
C ASP A 368 -14.54 -6.75 -19.59
N MET A 369 -15.65 -6.83 -20.33
CA MET A 369 -16.10 -8.09 -20.97
C MET A 369 -15.15 -8.57 -22.07
N GLN A 370 -14.65 -7.66 -22.91
CA GLN A 370 -13.66 -7.98 -23.95
C GLN A 370 -12.35 -8.50 -23.35
N GLN A 371 -11.91 -7.91 -22.23
CA GLN A 371 -10.74 -8.37 -21.49
C GLN A 371 -10.95 -9.80 -20.97
N MET A 372 -12.14 -10.11 -20.44
CA MET A 372 -12.46 -11.47 -19.97
C MET A 372 -12.45 -12.48 -21.12
N PHE A 373 -13.00 -12.14 -22.28
CA PHE A 373 -12.93 -12.99 -23.47
C PHE A 373 -11.47 -13.31 -23.86
N ALA A 374 -10.61 -12.30 -23.91
CA ALA A 374 -9.19 -12.47 -24.23
C ALA A 374 -8.48 -13.40 -23.22
N TYR A 375 -8.76 -13.23 -21.93
CA TYR A 375 -8.21 -14.10 -20.89
C TYR A 375 -8.70 -15.53 -21.02
N SER A 376 -9.99 -15.72 -21.26
CA SER A 376 -10.59 -17.04 -21.48
C SER A 376 -9.87 -17.80 -22.57
N TYR A 377 -9.72 -17.15 -23.73
CA TYR A 377 -9.13 -17.78 -24.91
C TYR A 377 -7.65 -18.10 -24.69
N MET A 378 -6.88 -17.13 -24.20
CA MET A 378 -5.41 -17.22 -24.18
C MET A 378 -4.84 -18.06 -23.03
N TYR A 379 -5.58 -18.18 -21.92
CA TYR A 379 -5.10 -18.85 -20.70
C TYR A 379 -5.89 -20.11 -20.35
N LEU A 380 -7.17 -20.20 -20.73
CA LEU A 380 -8.05 -21.31 -20.34
C LEU A 380 -8.57 -22.11 -21.55
N GLU A 381 -8.26 -21.70 -22.79
CA GLU A 381 -8.77 -22.34 -24.01
C GLU A 381 -10.30 -22.48 -23.99
N HIS A 382 -10.99 -21.48 -23.39
CA HIS A 382 -12.43 -21.47 -23.19
C HIS A 382 -13.01 -22.61 -22.32
N ASP A 383 -12.14 -23.32 -21.58
CA ASP A 383 -12.44 -24.54 -20.83
C ASP A 383 -12.40 -24.34 -19.30
N GLY A 384 -12.66 -23.11 -18.84
CA GLY A 384 -12.61 -22.79 -17.42
C GLY A 384 -13.35 -21.51 -17.10
N PRO A 385 -13.77 -21.35 -15.84
CA PRO A 385 -14.55 -20.19 -15.42
C PRO A 385 -13.69 -18.94 -15.34
N ILE A 386 -14.33 -17.80 -15.62
CA ILE A 386 -13.75 -16.47 -15.38
C ILE A 386 -14.62 -15.76 -14.35
N VAL A 387 -13.98 -15.12 -13.38
CA VAL A 387 -14.66 -14.46 -12.28
C VAL A 387 -14.28 -12.98 -12.26
N LEU A 388 -15.27 -12.11 -12.45
CA LEU A 388 -15.17 -10.70 -12.18
C LEU A 388 -15.61 -10.43 -10.73
N ILE A 389 -14.74 -9.77 -9.96
CA ILE A 389 -14.96 -9.48 -8.56
C ILE A 389 -15.14 -7.96 -8.37
N TYR A 390 -16.26 -7.57 -7.79
CA TYR A 390 -16.57 -6.17 -7.46
C TYR A 390 -16.79 -6.01 -5.95
N PRO A 391 -16.57 -4.83 -5.36
CA PRO A 391 -16.92 -4.58 -3.97
C PRO A 391 -18.44 -4.73 -3.78
N LYS A 392 -18.82 -5.43 -2.71
CA LYS A 392 -20.22 -5.55 -2.30
C LYS A 392 -20.76 -4.17 -1.92
N SER A 393 -21.98 -3.86 -2.38
CA SER A 393 -22.73 -2.66 -2.00
C SER A 393 -24.18 -3.02 -1.65
N SER A 394 -24.98 -2.02 -1.24
CA SER A 394 -26.42 -2.19 -1.03
C SER A 394 -27.13 -2.65 -2.31
N LYS A 395 -26.76 -2.08 -3.46
CA LYS A 395 -27.26 -2.42 -4.80
C LYS A 395 -26.57 -3.63 -5.42
N PHE A 396 -25.44 -4.07 -4.88
CA PHE A 396 -24.69 -5.25 -5.35
C PHE A 396 -24.33 -6.19 -4.19
N ASN A 397 -25.27 -7.05 -3.77
CA ASN A 397 -25.12 -7.91 -2.59
C ASN A 397 -25.14 -9.43 -2.85
N LYS A 398 -25.44 -9.87 -4.07
CA LYS A 398 -25.46 -11.28 -4.54
C LYS A 398 -24.74 -11.46 -5.87
N ALA A 399 -24.36 -12.68 -6.22
CA ALA A 399 -23.84 -12.99 -7.56
C ALA A 399 -24.88 -12.64 -8.63
N LEU A 400 -24.44 -12.10 -9.77
CA LEU A 400 -25.30 -12.01 -10.96
C LEU A 400 -25.47 -13.40 -11.59
N PRO A 401 -26.53 -13.61 -12.40
CA PRO A 401 -26.59 -14.74 -13.32
C PRO A 401 -25.32 -14.80 -14.19
N GLU A 402 -24.90 -16.02 -14.54
CA GLU A 402 -23.72 -16.22 -15.38
C GLU A 402 -23.90 -15.58 -16.77
N PHE A 403 -22.86 -14.91 -17.25
CA PHE A 403 -22.81 -14.44 -18.62
C PHE A 403 -22.19 -15.52 -19.48
N GLN A 404 -23.01 -16.12 -20.34
CA GLN A 404 -22.57 -17.12 -21.30
C GLN A 404 -22.04 -16.42 -22.55
N LEU A 405 -20.78 -16.67 -22.89
CA LEU A 405 -20.22 -16.17 -24.14
C LEU A 405 -20.83 -16.91 -25.33
N ASN A 406 -21.12 -16.15 -26.40
CA ASN A 406 -21.67 -16.71 -27.63
C ASN A 406 -20.67 -17.67 -28.28
N LYS A 407 -21.17 -18.83 -28.72
CA LYS A 407 -20.39 -19.85 -29.42
C LYS A 407 -19.94 -19.35 -30.79
N HIS A 408 -18.64 -19.41 -31.08
CA HIS A 408 -18.19 -19.48 -32.45
C HIS A 408 -18.16 -20.95 -32.88
N GLU A 409 -18.45 -21.24 -34.15
CA GLU A 409 -18.39 -22.59 -34.74
C GLU A 409 -17.04 -23.32 -34.52
N ARG A 410 -15.98 -22.58 -34.18
CA ARG A 410 -14.62 -23.10 -33.98
C ARG A 410 -14.32 -23.50 -32.53
N ASP A 411 -15.19 -23.19 -31.58
CA ASP A 411 -14.95 -23.39 -30.15
C ASP A 411 -15.25 -24.84 -29.69
N GLN A 412 -15.55 -25.75 -30.63
CA GLN A 412 -15.75 -27.20 -30.41
C GLN A 412 -16.73 -27.54 -29.26
N GLY A 413 -17.68 -26.64 -28.98
CA GLY A 413 -18.68 -26.82 -27.93
C GLY A 413 -18.27 -26.31 -26.54
N LYS A 414 -17.06 -25.78 -26.36
CA LYS A 414 -16.62 -25.18 -25.10
C LYS A 414 -17.22 -23.79 -24.91
N ASN A 415 -17.76 -23.54 -23.72
CA ASN A 415 -18.41 -22.29 -23.36
C ASN A 415 -17.83 -21.76 -22.05
N PRO A 416 -17.05 -20.68 -22.10
CA PRO A 416 -16.61 -20.04 -20.88
C PRO A 416 -17.77 -19.23 -20.29
N ASN A 417 -18.02 -19.45 -19.01
CA ASN A 417 -18.97 -18.66 -18.25
C ASN A 417 -18.20 -17.55 -17.52
N ILE A 418 -18.69 -16.33 -17.64
CA ILE A 418 -18.22 -15.18 -16.86
C ILE A 418 -19.14 -15.01 -15.66
N TRP A 419 -18.57 -15.16 -14.48
CA TRP A 419 -19.22 -15.02 -13.19
C TRP A 419 -18.94 -13.65 -12.62
N VAL A 420 -19.98 -12.93 -12.17
CA VAL A 420 -19.82 -11.60 -11.56
C VAL A 420 -20.22 -11.70 -10.09
N LEU A 421 -19.23 -11.59 -9.20
CA LEU A 421 -19.36 -11.91 -7.77
C LEU A 421 -19.06 -10.69 -6.88
N PRO A 422 -19.86 -10.44 -5.82
CA PRO A 422 -19.53 -9.46 -4.79
C PRO A 422 -18.50 -9.98 -3.80
N PHE A 423 -17.51 -9.14 -3.50
CA PHE A 423 -16.61 -9.33 -2.37
C PHE A 423 -17.09 -8.51 -1.17
N ASP A 424 -17.45 -9.20 -0.09
CA ASP A 424 -17.87 -8.60 1.17
C ASP A 424 -16.65 -8.12 1.96
N LEU A 425 -16.38 -6.81 1.92
CA LEU A 425 -15.24 -6.18 2.58
C LEU A 425 -15.34 -6.21 4.11
N ASP A 426 -16.54 -6.35 4.68
CA ASP A 426 -16.73 -6.45 6.13
C ASP A 426 -16.40 -7.86 6.61
N LYS A 427 -16.93 -8.87 5.90
CA LYS A 427 -16.80 -10.30 6.24
C LYS A 427 -15.58 -10.99 5.63
N ASP A 428 -14.83 -10.30 4.79
CA ASP A 428 -13.66 -10.82 4.05
C ASP A 428 -13.99 -12.06 3.21
N LYS A 429 -15.17 -12.08 2.57
CA LYS A 429 -15.66 -13.26 1.84
C LYS A 429 -16.13 -12.91 0.44
N LEU A 430 -15.73 -13.73 -0.53
CA LEU A 430 -16.30 -13.73 -1.88
C LEU A 430 -17.66 -14.44 -1.86
N ILE A 431 -18.72 -13.72 -2.22
CA ILE A 431 -20.11 -14.22 -2.19
C ILE A 431 -20.40 -14.97 -3.49
N GLY A 432 -20.92 -16.20 -3.37
CA GLY A 432 -21.33 -17.03 -4.51
C GLY A 432 -20.23 -17.89 -5.12
N PHE A 433 -19.00 -17.82 -4.60
CA PHE A 433 -17.87 -18.62 -5.12
C PHE A 433 -18.09 -20.14 -4.99
N ASP A 434 -18.81 -20.56 -3.95
CA ASP A 434 -19.17 -21.97 -3.72
C ASP A 434 -19.96 -22.57 -4.91
N MET A 435 -20.70 -21.75 -5.66
CA MET A 435 -21.45 -22.20 -6.85
C MET A 435 -20.52 -22.68 -7.97
N ILE A 436 -19.37 -22.00 -8.14
CA ILE A 436 -18.36 -22.33 -9.14
C ILE A 436 -17.62 -23.60 -8.73
N MET A 437 -17.22 -23.68 -7.45
CA MET A 437 -16.52 -24.85 -6.90
C MET A 437 -17.36 -26.14 -6.99
N ASN A 438 -18.68 -26.04 -6.83
CA ASN A 438 -19.57 -27.20 -6.89
C ASN A 438 -19.86 -27.66 -8.32
N GLN A 439 -19.78 -26.79 -9.33
CA GLN A 439 -19.93 -27.19 -10.73
C GLN A 439 -18.75 -28.06 -11.19
N ASP A 440 -17.53 -27.75 -10.75
CA ASP A 440 -16.32 -28.54 -11.08
C ASP A 440 -16.31 -29.96 -10.49
N ILE A 441 -17.05 -30.20 -9.40
CA ILE A 441 -17.15 -31.52 -8.75
C ILE A 441 -18.24 -32.39 -9.42
N GLY A 442 -19.18 -31.78 -10.15
CA GLY A 442 -20.41 -32.41 -10.63
C GLY A 442 -20.28 -33.32 -11.86
N ASP A 443 -19.16 -33.26 -12.59
CA ASP A 443 -18.94 -34.02 -13.84
C ASP A 443 -17.96 -35.20 -13.68
N SER A 444 -17.81 -35.73 -12.46
CA SER A 444 -16.96 -36.91 -12.17
C SER A 444 -17.63 -38.25 -12.47
#